data_AF-A0A7K4FYB5-F1
#
_entry.id   AF-A0A7K4FYB5-F1
#
_cell.length_a   1.000
_cell.length_b   1.000
_cell.length_c   1.000
_cell.angle_alpha   90.00
_cell.angle_beta   90.00
_cell.angle_gamma   90.00
#
_symmetry.space_group_name_H-M   'P 1'
#
loop_
_entity.id
_entity.type
_entity.pdbx_description
1 polymer ?
#
loop_
_entity_poly.entity_id
_entity_poly.type
_entity_poly.pdbx_seq_one_letter_code
_entity_poly.pdbx_strand_id
1 'polypeptide(L)' 'MNDPYLNDLKNEFRKYSSELKILKKNLLKSNSSEEQSKIIKKIDNIAKEMEKNQRQSVRVTKSRLKEKSKSKKTFQ' A
#
# COMPACT_ATOMS: atom_id res chain seq x y z
N MET A 1 12.96 8.37 9.84
CA MET A 1 12.71 7.23 10.73
C MET A 1 13.04 6.00 9.90
N ASN A 2 14.15 5.32 10.18
CA ASN A 2 14.50 4.08 9.48
C ASN A 2 13.84 2.94 10.25
N ASP A 3 12.54 2.76 10.03
CA ASP A 3 11.78 1.65 10.58
C ASP A 3 11.71 0.56 9.50
N PRO A 4 12.30 -0.63 9.71
CA PRO A 4 12.33 -1.70 8.70
C PRO A 4 10.93 -2.10 8.22
N TYR A 5 9.96 -2.15 9.13
CA TYR A 5 8.60 -2.53 8.80
C TYR A 5 7.88 -1.46 7.96
N LEU A 6 8.08 -0.17 8.27
CA LEU A 6 7.57 0.91 7.41
C LEU A 6 8.23 0.92 6.02
N ASN A 7 9.47 0.45 5.89
CA ASN A 7 10.14 0.33 4.60
C ASN A 7 9.53 -0.80 3.76
N ASP A 8 9.21 -1.93 4.38
CA ASP A 8 8.54 -3.04 3.69
C ASP A 8 7.15 -2.63 3.18
N LEU A 9 6.36 -1.94 4.02
CA LEU A 9 5.06 -1.41 3.61
C LEU A 9 5.17 -0.45 2.42
N LYS A 10 6.20 0.42 2.39
CA LYS A 10 6.48 1.30 1.24
C LYS A 10 6.85 0.52 -0.01
N ASN A 11 7.64 -0.54 0.12
CA ASN A 11 8.03 -1.39 -1.00
C ASN A 11 6.83 -2.13 -1.59
N GLU A 12 5.95 -2.67 -0.76
CA GLU A 12 4.66 -3.24 -1.18
C GLU A 12 3.79 -2.21 -1.90
N PHE A 13 3.65 -1.00 -1.34
CA PHE A 13 2.88 0.06 -1.96
C PHE A 13 3.38 0.44 -3.37
N ARG A 14 4.71 0.44 -3.56
CA ARG A 14 5.33 0.65 -4.87
C ARG A 14 5.03 -0.49 -5.85
N LYS A 15 5.05 -1.74 -5.39
CA LYS A 15 4.68 -2.91 -6.22
C LYS A 15 3.24 -2.79 -6.69
N TYR A 16 2.30 -2.53 -5.78
CA TYR A 16 0.89 -2.32 -6.12
C TYR A 16 0.70 -1.20 -7.15
N SER A 17 1.40 -0.07 -6.97
CA SER A 17 1.33 1.06 -7.91
C SER A 17 1.83 0.68 -9.32
N SER A 18 2.89 -0.12 -9.40
CA SER A 18 3.43 -0.62 -10.67
C SER A 18 2.45 -1.58 -11.34
N GLU A 19 1.90 -2.53 -10.58
CA GLU A 19 0.93 -3.51 -11.07
C GLU A 19 -0.35 -2.82 -11.57
N LEU A 20 -0.89 -1.85 -10.84
CA LEU A 20 -2.04 -1.06 -11.28
C LEU A 20 -1.78 -0.33 -12.59
N LYS A 21 -0.58 0.23 -12.78
CA LYS A 21 -0.21 0.91 -14.04
C LYS A 21 -0.20 -0.06 -15.22
N ILE A 22 0.27 -1.30 -15.00
CA ILE A 22 0.28 -2.35 -16.04
C ILE A 22 -1.15 -2.83 -16.32
N LEU A 23 -1.93 -3.14 -15.28
CA LEU A 23 -3.31 -3.60 -15.42
C LEU A 23 -4.20 -2.56 -16.11
N LYS A 24 -4.02 -1.28 -15.79
CA LYS A 24 -4.72 -0.19 -16.51
C LYS A 24 -4.39 -0.17 -18.00
N LYS A 25 -3.12 -0.34 -18.36
CA LYS A 25 -2.73 -0.43 -19.78
C LYS A 25 -3.33 -1.65 -20.47
N ASN A 26 -3.33 -2.80 -19.79
CA ASN A 26 -3.90 -4.03 -20.34
C ASN A 26 -5.41 -3.95 -20.49
N LEU A 27 -6.10 -3.31 -19.54
CA LEU A 27 -7.55 -3.07 -19.61
C LEU A 27 -7.93 -2.31 -20.88
N LEU A 28 -7.18 -1.24 -21.19
CA LEU A 28 -7.40 -0.40 -22.36
C LEU A 28 -7.06 -1.08 -23.69
N LYS A 29 -6.22 -2.13 -23.67
CA LYS A 29 -5.82 -2.89 -24.85
C LYS A 29 -6.66 -4.15 -25.10
N SER A 30 -7.39 -4.60 -24.09
CA SER A 30 -8.19 -5.82 -24.19
C SER A 30 -9.46 -5.54 -24.99
N ASN A 31 -9.73 -6.42 -25.96
CA ASN A 31 -10.92 -6.38 -26.81
C ASN A 31 -12.00 -7.39 -26.36
N SER A 32 -11.74 -8.14 -25.29
CA SER A 32 -12.68 -9.13 -24.75
C SER A 32 -13.25 -8.66 -23.42
N SER A 33 -14.58 -8.65 -23.32
CA SER A 33 -15.29 -8.33 -22.08
C SER A 33 -14.90 -9.27 -20.92
N GLU A 34 -14.63 -10.55 -21.22
CA GLU A 34 -14.22 -11.52 -20.20
C GLU A 34 -12.82 -11.20 -19.64
N GLU A 35 -11.89 -10.82 -20.51
CA GLU A 35 -10.54 -10.44 -20.11
C GLU A 35 -10.53 -9.10 -19.36
N GLN A 36 -11.30 -8.12 -19.83
CA GLN A 36 -11.52 -6.86 -19.11
C GLN A 36 -12.09 -7.12 -17.69
N SER A 37 -13.07 -8.01 -17.55
CA SER A 37 -13.65 -8.39 -16.26
C SER A 37 -12.60 -9.01 -15.31
N LYS A 38 -11.73 -9.89 -15.83
CA LYS A 38 -10.62 -10.47 -15.04
C LYS A 38 -9.63 -9.40 -14.59
N ILE A 39 -9.33 -8.42 -15.45
CA ILE A 39 -8.42 -7.31 -15.12
C ILE A 39 -9.04 -6.40 -14.05
N ILE A 40 -10.33 -6.07 -14.16
CA ILE A 40 -11.05 -5.26 -13.16
C ILE A 40 -11.02 -5.94 -11.79
N LYS A 41 -11.31 -7.25 -11.71
CA LYS A 41 -11.21 -8.02 -10.45
C LYS A 41 -9.81 -7.96 -9.82
N LYS A 42 -8.76 -7.99 -10.65
CA LYS A 42 -7.38 -7.85 -10.15
C LYS A 42 -7.12 -6.44 -9.61
N ILE A 43 -7.60 -5.41 -10.29
CA ILE A 43 -7.52 -4.02 -9.82
C ILE A 43 -8.22 -3.85 -8.47
N ASP A 44 -9.43 -4.40 -8.31
CA ASP A 44 -10.17 -4.34 -7.05
C ASP A 44 -9.44 -5.02 -5.90
N ASN A 45 -8.86 -6.20 -6.15
CA ASN A 45 -8.07 -6.90 -5.14
C ASN A 45 -6.83 -6.11 -4.73
N ILE A 46 -6.11 -5.53 -5.69
CA ILE A 46 -4.94 -4.68 -5.39
C ILE A 46 -5.37 -3.44 -4.60
N ALA A 47 -6.50 -2.81 -4.95
CA ALA A 47 -7.02 -1.64 -4.23
C ALA A 47 -7.30 -1.96 -2.75
N LYS A 48 -7.88 -3.13 -2.46
CA LYS A 48 -8.11 -3.61 -1.08
C LYS A 48 -6.81 -3.79 -0.30
N GLU A 49 -5.81 -4.44 -0.91
CA GLU A 49 -4.51 -4.63 -0.26
C GLU A 49 -3.76 -3.31 -0.07
N MET A 50 -3.85 -2.38 -1.03
CA MET A 50 -3.29 -1.03 -0.89
C MET A 50 -3.92 -0.27 0.27
N GLU A 51 -5.24 -0.33 0.43
CA GLU A 51 -5.92 0.32 1.55
C GLU A 51 -5.48 -0.27 2.90
N LYS A 52 -5.40 -1.61 2.99
CA LYS A 52 -4.92 -2.31 4.18
C LYS A 52 -3.49 -1.91 4.53
N ASN A 53 -2.59 -1.88 3.54
CA ASN A 53 -1.22 -1.43 3.68
C ASN A 53 -1.15 0.03 4.19
N GLN A 54 -1.94 0.93 3.61
CA GLN A 54 -2.00 2.34 4.04
C GLN A 54 -2.49 2.47 5.49
N ARG A 55 -3.56 1.77 5.87
CA ARG A 55 -4.06 1.75 7.26
C ARG A 55 -2.98 1.27 8.23
N GLN A 56 -2.24 0.23 7.85
CA GLN A 56 -1.16 -0.32 8.66
C GLN A 56 0.01 0.67 8.81
N SER A 57 0.42 1.32 7.73
CA SER A 57 1.47 2.34 7.73
C SER A 57 1.12 3.51 8.65
N VAL A 58 -0.13 4.00 8.59
CA VAL A 58 -0.62 5.06 9.48
C VAL A 58 -0.62 4.60 10.94
N ARG A 59 -1.08 3.38 11.23
CA ARG A 59 -1.12 2.83 12.59
C ARG A 59 0.28 2.76 13.20
N VAL A 60 1.24 2.21 12.48
CA VAL A 60 2.63 2.08 12.94
C VAL A 60 3.27 3.45 13.11
N THR A 61 3.11 4.35 12.13
CA THR A 61 3.67 5.71 12.20
C THR A 61 3.14 6.45 13.43
N LYS A 62 1.82 6.39 13.70
CA LYS A 62 1.21 6.96 14.92
C LYS A 62 1.78 6.32 16.18
N SER A 63 1.96 5.00 16.22
CA SER A 63 2.55 4.29 17.37
C SER A 63 3.98 4.78 17.64
N ARG A 64 4.83 4.82 16.60
CA ARG A 64 6.23 5.22 16.70
C ARG A 64 6.39 6.68 17.13
N LEU A 65 5.49 7.57 16.71
CA LEU A 65 5.45 8.96 17.17
C LEU A 65 5.10 9.06 18.66
N LYS A 66 4.14 8.25 19.14
CA LYS A 66 3.79 8.18 20.57
C LYS A 66 4.94 7.62 21.41
N GLU A 67 5.62 6.59 20.95
CA GLU A 67 6.79 6.03 21.65
C GLU A 67 7.90 7.08 21.78
N LYS A 68 8.20 7.82 20.71
CA LYS A 68 9.18 8.91 20.74
C LYS A 68 8.80 10.07 21.64
N SER A 69 7.51 10.42 21.73
CA SER A 69 7.08 11.51 22.60
C SER A 69 7.11 11.11 24.07
N LYS A 70 6.80 9.85 24.39
CA LYS A 70 6.97 9.28 25.74
C LYS A 70 8.42 9.22 26.15
N SER A 71 9.31 8.69 25.30
CA SER A 71 10.74 8.61 25.63
C SER A 71 11.32 10.00 25.90
N LYS A 72 10.95 11.03 25.13
CA LYS A 72 11.39 12.41 25.41
C LYS A 72 10.95 12.96 26.78
N LYS A 73 9.81 12.52 27.31
CA LYS A 73 9.31 12.96 28.63
C LYS A 73 9.96 12.25 29.81
N THR A 74 10.51 11.04 29.60
CA THR A 74 11.14 10.25 30.68
C THR A 74 12.60 10.65 30.93
N PHE A 75 13.23 11.37 30.00
CA PHE A 75 14.62 11.84 30.10
C PHE A 75 14.75 13.34 30.43
N GLN A 76 13.65 13.99 30.85
CA GLN A 76 13.62 15.33 31.47
C GLN A 76 13.21 15.19 32.93
#